data_AF-A0A950MDA0-F1
#
_entry.id   AF-A0A950MDA0-F1
#
_cell.length_a   1.000
_cell.length_b   1.000
_cell.length_c   1.000
_cell.angle_alpha   90.00
_cell.angle_beta   90.00
_cell.angle_gamma   90.00
#
_symmetry.space_group_name_H-M   'P 1'
#
loop_
_entity.id
_entity.type
_entity.pdbx_description
1 polymer ?
#
loop_
_entity_poly.entity_id
_entity_poly.type
_entity_poly.pdbx_seq_one_letter_code
_entity_poly.pdbx_strand_id
1 'polypeptide(L)'
;MAMVRERVYIEAPYTQALPALERRLGLAPGEDRGECVLTLTLPVTEGRELARTVTAATERLAASANYTARFALRWDAGLSSRGIPTPGFTGTLSVSAGEDYDETALELDGGYEPPGGLAGRAFDELIGRPIAHATLTALLGGVGDELRAEHARIEAGKHGG
;
A
#
# COMPACT_ATOMS: atom_id res chain seq x y z
N MET A 1 5.23 -16.35 9.88
CA MET A 1 4.47 -15.58 8.86
C MET A 1 3.33 -14.89 9.58
N ALA A 2 3.42 -13.58 9.71
CA ALA A 2 2.42 -12.78 10.40
C ALA A 2 1.40 -12.25 9.38
N MET A 3 0.12 -12.55 9.58
CA MET A 3 -0.95 -12.08 8.70
C MET A 3 -1.37 -10.66 9.08
N VAL A 4 -1.67 -9.85 8.07
CA VAL A 4 -2.27 -8.53 8.21
C VAL A 4 -3.53 -8.45 7.35
N ARG A 5 -4.54 -7.78 7.92
CA ARG A 5 -5.63 -7.22 7.16
C ARG A 5 -5.92 -5.83 7.70
N GLU A 6 -5.85 -4.81 6.84
CA GLU A 6 -6.21 -3.44 7.18
C GLU A 6 -7.07 -2.84 6.08
N ARG A 7 -7.96 -1.93 6.48
CA ARG A 7 -8.86 -1.22 5.57
C ARG A 7 -8.96 0.24 5.97
N VAL A 8 -8.97 1.12 4.98
CA VAL A 8 -9.26 2.54 5.15
C VAL A 8 -10.24 3.04 4.11
N TYR A 9 -10.80 4.21 4.38
CA TYR A 9 -11.66 4.95 3.48
C TYR A 9 -10.95 6.23 3.04
N ILE A 10 -11.11 6.58 1.78
CA ILE A 10 -10.61 7.82 1.19
C ILE A 10 -11.82 8.59 0.69
N GLU A 11 -11.90 9.87 1.05
CA GLU A 11 -12.83 10.85 0.51
C GLU A 11 -12.46 11.21 -0.93
N ALA A 12 -12.67 10.25 -1.85
CA ALA A 12 -12.54 10.43 -3.28
C ALA A 12 -13.40 9.38 -4.01
N PRO A 13 -14.07 9.75 -5.12
CA PRO A 13 -14.81 8.80 -5.95
C PRO A 13 -13.91 7.70 -6.53
N TYR A 14 -14.41 6.47 -6.62
CA TYR A 14 -13.67 5.30 -7.15
C TYR A 14 -13.03 5.55 -8.52
N THR A 15 -13.73 6.26 -9.40
CA THR A 15 -13.28 6.57 -10.76
C THR A 15 -12.06 7.50 -10.80
N GLN A 16 -11.83 8.27 -9.74
CA GLN A 16 -10.64 9.11 -9.56
C GLN A 16 -9.57 8.37 -8.75
N ALA A 17 -9.99 7.63 -7.73
CA ALA A 17 -9.12 6.86 -6.85
C ALA A 17 -8.30 5.81 -7.59
N LEU A 18 -8.95 5.03 -8.45
CA LEU A 18 -8.34 3.90 -9.14
C LEU A 18 -7.18 4.32 -10.08
N PRO A 19 -7.34 5.26 -11.02
CA PRO A 19 -6.24 5.64 -11.91
C PRO A 19 -5.04 6.25 -11.19
N ALA A 20 -5.25 6.95 -10.07
CA ALA A 20 -4.13 7.46 -9.28
C ALA A 20 -3.40 6.33 -8.55
N LEU A 21 -4.14 5.37 -7.99
CA LEU A 21 -3.56 4.19 -7.37
C LEU A 21 -2.73 3.40 -8.39
N GLU A 22 -3.23 3.17 -9.60
CA GLU A 22 -2.49 2.46 -10.66
C GLU A 22 -1.16 3.14 -10.97
N ARG A 23 -1.15 4.47 -11.14
CA ARG A 23 0.09 5.22 -11.33
C ARG A 23 1.05 5.06 -10.16
N ARG A 24 0.53 5.09 -8.92
CA ARG A 24 1.34 4.93 -7.71
C ARG A 24 1.94 3.52 -7.59
N LEU A 25 1.25 2.51 -8.12
CA LEU A 25 1.69 1.13 -8.22
C LEU A 25 2.66 0.89 -9.40
N GLY A 26 2.96 1.93 -10.19
CA GLY A 26 3.86 1.84 -11.34
C GLY A 26 3.22 1.20 -12.56
N LEU A 27 1.89 1.15 -12.64
CA LEU A 27 1.16 0.59 -13.78
C LEU A 27 0.90 1.70 -14.81
N ALA A 28 1.45 1.55 -16.01
CA ALA A 28 1.08 2.40 -17.14
C ALA A 28 -0.31 2.01 -17.68
N PRO A 29 -0.99 2.89 -18.43
CA PRO A 29 -2.28 2.55 -19.05
C PRO A 29 -2.20 1.28 -19.90
N GLY A 30 -2.97 0.25 -19.53
CA GLY A 30 -3.01 -1.04 -20.22
C GLY A 30 -1.95 -2.05 -19.79
N GLU A 31 -1.09 -1.71 -18.83
CA GLU A 31 -0.17 -2.66 -18.21
C GLU A 31 -0.77 -3.31 -16.97
N ASP A 32 -0.55 -4.61 -16.85
CA ASP A 32 -0.96 -5.38 -15.67
C ASP A 32 0.17 -5.57 -14.66
N ARG A 33 1.39 -5.11 -14.94
CA ARG A 33 2.56 -5.31 -14.06
C ARG A 33 3.38 -4.05 -13.94
N GLY A 34 3.88 -3.79 -12.73
CA GLY A 34 4.68 -2.62 -12.44
C GLY A 34 5.54 -2.81 -11.20
N GLU A 35 6.23 -1.75 -10.82
CA GLU A 35 6.98 -1.67 -9.58
C GLU A 35 6.70 -0.35 -8.89
N CYS A 36 6.59 -0.38 -7.57
CA CYS A 36 6.45 0.83 -6.79
C CYS A 36 7.40 0.85 -5.60
N VAL A 37 7.84 2.06 -5.26
CA VAL A 37 8.69 2.30 -4.11
C VAL A 37 7.82 2.67 -2.92
N LEU A 38 7.94 1.92 -1.83
CA LEU A 38 7.18 2.10 -0.60
C LEU A 38 8.11 2.48 0.55
N THR A 39 7.66 3.38 1.42
CA THR A 39 8.38 3.70 2.65
C THR A 39 7.67 3.07 3.84
N LEU A 40 8.29 2.07 4.44
CA LEU A 40 7.87 1.37 5.64
C LEU A 40 8.41 2.11 6.86
N THR A 41 7.56 2.51 7.79
CA THR A 41 8.01 3.04 9.09
C THR A 41 8.02 1.91 10.11
N LEU A 42 9.21 1.49 10.53
CA LEU A 42 9.36 0.43 11.53
C LEU A 42 9.54 1.07 12.91
N PRO A 43 8.72 0.75 13.92
CA PRO A 43 9.04 1.14 15.29
C PRO A 43 10.25 0.32 15.75
N VAL A 44 11.27 1.01 16.24
CA VAL A 44 12.41 0.42 16.96
C VAL A 44 12.23 0.67 18.45
N THR A 45 12.77 -0.22 19.27
CA THR A 45 12.75 -0.10 20.74
C THR A 45 13.15 1.32 21.18
N GLU A 46 12.53 1.80 22.27
CA GLU A 46 12.74 3.14 22.86
C GLU A 46 12.11 4.31 22.07
N GLY A 47 10.98 4.11 21.40
CA GLY A 47 10.18 5.21 20.80
C GLY A 47 10.85 5.86 19.59
N ARG A 48 11.78 5.14 18.94
CA ARG A 48 12.40 5.59 17.68
C ARG A 48 11.65 4.97 16.51
N GLU A 49 11.48 5.74 15.45
CA GLU A 49 10.91 5.27 14.20
C GLU A 49 11.98 5.18 13.12
N LEU A 50 11.85 4.16 12.28
CA LEU A 50 12.82 3.84 11.26
C LEU A 50 12.14 3.75 9.90
N ALA A 51 12.17 4.85 9.15
CA ALA A 51 11.68 4.87 7.78
C ALA A 51 12.60 4.06 6.85
N ARG A 52 12.04 3.16 6.06
CA ARG A 52 12.76 2.23 5.19
C ARG A 52 12.09 2.12 3.85
N THR A 53 12.88 2.12 2.80
CA THR A 53 12.34 2.05 1.45
C THR A 53 12.45 0.62 0.91
N VAL A 54 11.37 0.10 0.34
CA VAL A 54 11.32 -1.18 -0.38
C VAL A 54 10.78 -0.96 -1.78
N THR A 55 11.24 -1.77 -2.73
CA THR A 55 10.65 -1.85 -4.07
C THR A 55 9.71 -3.04 -4.10
N ALA A 56 8.42 -2.78 -4.29
CA ALA A 56 7.38 -3.79 -4.39
C ALA A 56 7.06 -4.04 -5.87
N ALA A 57 7.09 -5.30 -6.27
CA ALA A 57 6.48 -5.75 -7.51
C ALA A 57 4.96 -5.70 -7.37
N THR A 58 4.30 -5.20 -8.41
CA THR A 58 2.85 -5.03 -8.46
C THR A 58 2.29 -5.77 -9.68
N GLU A 59 1.13 -6.41 -9.51
CA GLU A 59 0.44 -7.08 -10.60
C GLU A 59 -1.08 -6.89 -10.46
N ARG A 60 -1.74 -6.40 -11.50
CA ARG A 60 -3.19 -6.31 -11.61
C ARG A 60 -3.77 -7.72 -11.71
N LEU A 61 -4.68 -8.04 -10.80
CA LEU A 61 -5.38 -9.31 -10.80
C LEU A 61 -6.70 -9.17 -11.56
N ALA A 62 -7.17 -10.29 -12.12
CA ALA A 62 -8.46 -10.35 -12.79
C ALA A 62 -9.58 -9.85 -11.85
N ALA A 63 -10.39 -8.91 -12.35
CA ALA A 63 -11.46 -8.31 -11.56
C ALA A 63 -12.49 -9.38 -11.16
N SER A 64 -12.84 -9.44 -9.87
CA SER A 64 -13.79 -10.43 -9.35
C SER A 64 -15.23 -9.91 -9.24
N ALA A 65 -15.44 -8.59 -9.27
CA ALA A 65 -16.75 -7.95 -9.12
C ALA A 65 -16.80 -6.56 -9.80
N ASN A 66 -18.01 -6.06 -10.05
CA ASN A 66 -18.21 -4.68 -10.52
C ASN A 66 -17.69 -3.69 -9.47
N TYR A 67 -16.97 -2.66 -9.91
CA TYR A 67 -16.38 -1.61 -9.04
C TYR A 67 -15.44 -2.13 -7.96
N THR A 68 -14.71 -3.22 -8.24
CA THR A 68 -13.60 -3.67 -7.42
C THR A 68 -12.41 -4.03 -8.30
N ALA A 69 -11.25 -3.41 -8.05
CA ALA A 69 -9.98 -3.82 -8.64
C ALA A 69 -9.07 -4.42 -7.57
N ARG A 70 -8.22 -5.36 -7.98
CA ARG A 70 -7.32 -6.09 -7.09
C ARG A 70 -5.91 -6.11 -7.67
N PHE A 71 -4.91 -6.02 -6.80
CA PHE A 71 -3.51 -5.96 -7.15
C PHE A 71 -2.72 -6.87 -6.22
N ALA A 72 -1.92 -7.77 -6.75
CA ALA A 72 -0.91 -8.46 -5.99
C ALA A 72 0.25 -7.52 -5.70
N LEU A 73 0.78 -7.60 -4.48
CA LEU A 73 1.93 -6.85 -3.99
C LEU A 73 2.93 -7.83 -3.40
N ARG A 74 4.20 -7.70 -3.81
CA ARG A 74 5.27 -8.53 -3.28
C ARG A 74 6.60 -7.78 -3.20
N TRP A 75 7.34 -8.01 -2.12
CA TRP A 75 8.78 -7.76 -2.06
C TRP A 75 9.45 -8.84 -1.21
N ASP A 76 10.68 -9.18 -1.54
CA ASP A 76 11.39 -10.25 -0.85
C ASP A 76 12.06 -9.74 0.44
N ALA A 77 12.24 -10.67 1.38
CA ALA A 77 13.00 -10.40 2.60
C ALA A 77 14.48 -10.19 2.27
N GLY A 78 15.15 -9.30 3.00
CA GLY A 78 16.56 -9.01 2.70
C GLY A 78 17.20 -8.00 3.63
N LEU A 79 18.23 -7.33 3.11
CA LEU A 79 18.92 -6.24 3.77
C LEU A 79 18.76 -4.96 2.95
N SER A 80 18.51 -3.84 3.62
CA SER A 80 18.61 -2.52 3.00
C SER A 80 20.06 -2.22 2.59
N SER A 81 20.26 -1.15 1.81
CA SER A 81 21.59 -0.62 1.44
C SER A 81 22.50 -0.29 2.63
N ARG A 82 21.94 -0.20 3.84
CA ARG A 82 22.68 0.02 5.10
C ARG A 82 22.87 -1.26 5.93
N GLY A 83 22.60 -2.44 5.38
CA GLY A 83 22.78 -3.72 6.06
C GLY A 83 21.71 -4.04 7.11
N ILE A 84 20.56 -3.37 7.08
CA ILE A 84 19.50 -3.55 8.08
C ILE A 84 18.44 -4.53 7.55
N PRO A 85 18.05 -5.55 8.34
CA PRO A 85 17.02 -6.53 7.98
C PRO A 85 15.69 -5.89 7.59
N THR A 86 15.11 -6.37 6.49
CA THR A 86 13.82 -5.95 5.96
C THR A 86 12.95 -7.20 5.75
N PRO A 87 11.70 -7.21 6.27
CA PRO A 87 10.82 -8.35 6.06
C PRO A 87 10.34 -8.41 4.62
N GLY A 88 10.10 -9.62 4.14
CA GLY A 88 9.37 -9.84 2.90
C GLY A 88 7.88 -9.65 3.11
N PHE A 89 7.14 -9.40 2.04
CA PHE A 89 5.70 -9.32 2.05
C PHE A 89 5.12 -9.97 0.81
N THR A 90 3.96 -10.60 0.96
CA THR A 90 3.11 -11.02 -0.14
C THR A 90 1.67 -10.79 0.26
N GLY A 91 0.91 -10.10 -0.59
CA GLY A 91 -0.48 -9.79 -0.31
C GLY A 91 -1.25 -9.28 -1.52
N THR A 92 -2.52 -8.95 -1.28
CA THR A 92 -3.44 -8.36 -2.24
C THR A 92 -3.96 -7.03 -1.72
N LEU A 93 -3.80 -5.98 -2.50
CA LEU A 93 -4.48 -4.71 -2.34
C LEU A 93 -5.77 -4.71 -3.16
N SER A 94 -6.89 -4.43 -2.52
CA SER A 94 -8.20 -4.29 -3.16
C SER A 94 -8.67 -2.85 -3.04
N VAL A 95 -9.23 -2.33 -4.13
CA VAL A 95 -9.88 -1.01 -4.18
C VAL A 95 -11.32 -1.20 -4.60
N SER A 96 -12.26 -0.64 -3.86
CA SER A 96 -13.68 -0.71 -4.16
C SER A 96 -14.36 0.62 -3.91
N ALA A 97 -15.47 0.88 -4.59
CA ALA A 97 -16.35 1.99 -4.22
C ALA A 97 -16.81 1.82 -2.76
N GLY A 98 -16.88 2.93 -2.03
CA GLY A 98 -17.48 3.00 -0.70
C GLY A 98 -19.00 2.81 -0.75
N GLU A 99 -19.63 2.84 0.42
CA GLU A 99 -21.11 2.87 0.49
C GLU A 99 -21.65 4.20 -0.07
N ASP A 100 -20.90 5.28 0.13
CA ASP A 100 -21.14 6.58 -0.47
C ASP A 100 -20.37 6.74 -1.80
N TYR A 101 -21.00 7.42 -2.78
CA TYR A 101 -20.43 7.62 -4.12
C TYR A 101 -19.14 8.45 -4.15
N ASP A 102 -18.89 9.20 -3.08
CA ASP A 102 -17.72 10.05 -2.91
C ASP A 102 -16.61 9.40 -2.08
N GLU A 103 -16.78 8.12 -1.72
CA GLU A 103 -15.80 7.36 -0.96
C GLU A 103 -15.24 6.18 -1.74
N THR A 104 -13.98 5.87 -1.45
CA THR A 104 -13.30 4.67 -1.93
C THR A 104 -12.72 3.92 -0.75
N ALA A 105 -13.00 2.62 -0.67
CA ALA A 105 -12.39 1.73 0.29
C ALA A 105 -11.13 1.09 -0.29
N LEU A 106 -10.05 1.11 0.48
CA LEU A 106 -8.81 0.39 0.20
C LEU A 106 -8.59 -0.68 1.28
N GLU A 107 -8.38 -1.92 0.86
CA GLU A 107 -8.13 -3.06 1.75
C GLU A 107 -6.87 -3.79 1.35
N LEU A 108 -5.94 -4.01 2.28
CA LEU A 108 -4.76 -4.86 2.07
C LEU A 108 -4.89 -6.11 2.93
N ASP A 109 -4.76 -7.26 2.29
CA ASP A 109 -4.71 -8.58 2.93
C ASP A 109 -3.41 -9.28 2.53
N GLY A 110 -2.62 -9.74 3.49
CA GLY A 110 -1.36 -10.40 3.17
C GLY A 110 -0.59 -10.88 4.38
N GLY A 111 0.66 -11.31 4.13
CA GLY A 111 1.54 -11.83 5.16
C GLY A 111 2.96 -11.30 5.03
N TYR A 112 3.60 -11.09 6.17
CA TYR A 112 5.02 -10.76 6.25
C TYR A 112 5.86 -12.01 6.51
N GLU A 113 6.99 -12.07 5.80
CA GLU A 113 8.06 -13.03 6.01
C GLU A 113 9.20 -12.39 6.81
N PRO A 114 9.67 -13.01 7.91
CA PRO A 114 10.77 -12.47 8.69
C PRO A 114 12.09 -12.50 7.91
N PRO A 115 13.00 -11.55 8.16
CA PRO A 115 14.28 -11.51 7.47
C PRO A 115 15.18 -12.72 7.82
N GLY A 116 15.78 -13.33 6.79
CA GLY A 116 16.83 -14.34 6.94
C GLY A 116 16.37 -15.77 7.24
N GLY A 117 15.09 -16.11 7.09
CA GLY A 117 14.55 -17.48 7.28
C GLY A 117 14.66 -18.03 8.72
N LEU A 118 15.40 -17.36 9.60
CA LEU A 118 15.53 -17.67 11.01
C LEU A 118 14.28 -17.18 11.73
N ALA A 119 13.56 -18.13 12.33
CA ALA A 119 12.41 -17.90 13.19
C ALA A 119 12.81 -17.09 14.44
N GLY A 120 12.98 -15.79 14.30
CA GLY A 120 12.98 -14.87 15.42
C GLY A 120 11.54 -14.74 15.91
N ARG A 121 11.12 -15.53 16.90
CA ARG A 121 9.84 -15.31 17.61
C ARG A 121 9.68 -13.86 18.08
N ALA A 122 10.78 -13.14 18.26
CA ALA A 122 10.82 -11.71 18.58
C ALA A 122 10.40 -10.77 17.42
N PHE A 123 10.56 -11.17 16.15
CA PHE A 123 10.13 -10.36 15.00
C PHE A 123 8.61 -10.48 14.76
N ASP A 124 8.08 -11.70 14.89
CA ASP A 124 6.67 -12.02 14.64
C ASP A 124 5.70 -11.33 15.62
N GLU A 125 6.07 -11.15 16.89
CA GLU A 125 5.19 -10.53 17.91
C GLU A 125 5.40 -9.01 18.09
N LEU A 126 6.63 -8.50 17.94
CA LEU A 126 6.93 -7.11 18.28
C LEU A 126 6.87 -6.15 17.09
N ILE A 127 7.12 -6.63 15.86
CA ILE A 127 7.38 -5.75 14.72
C ILE A 127 6.38 -5.99 13.56
N GLY A 128 5.86 -7.20 13.39
CA GLY A 128 4.96 -7.55 12.28
C GLY A 128 3.69 -6.69 12.19
N ARG A 129 2.93 -6.57 13.28
CA ARG A 129 1.66 -5.81 13.31
C ARG A 129 1.86 -4.30 13.13
N PRO A 130 2.80 -3.66 13.87
CA PRO A 130 3.04 -2.23 13.71
C PRO A 130 3.61 -1.86 12.35
N ILE A 131 4.52 -2.67 11.77
CA ILE A 131 5.02 -2.44 10.40
C ILE A 131 3.87 -2.50 9.41
N ALA A 132 3.03 -3.53 9.53
CA ALA A 132 1.93 -3.73 8.62
C ALA A 132 0.97 -2.53 8.65
N HIS A 133 0.58 -2.09 9.85
CA HIS A 133 -0.28 -0.93 10.05
C HIS A 133 0.37 0.39 9.57
N ALA A 134 1.66 0.60 9.86
CA ALA A 134 2.39 1.80 9.44
C ALA A 134 2.63 1.84 7.92
N THR A 135 2.91 0.69 7.31
CA THR A 135 3.07 0.53 5.85
C THR A 135 1.76 0.84 5.15
N LEU A 136 0.65 0.34 5.70
CA LEU A 136 -0.70 0.60 5.24
C LEU A 136 -1.04 2.08 5.38
N THR A 137 -0.81 2.66 6.55
CA THR A 137 -1.02 4.09 6.78
C THR A 137 -0.18 4.95 5.83
N ALA A 138 1.07 4.58 5.56
CA ALA A 138 1.94 5.32 4.65
C ALA A 138 1.53 5.17 3.17
N LEU A 139 1.17 3.95 2.74
CA LEU A 139 0.65 3.69 1.39
C LEU A 139 -0.65 4.46 1.16
N LEU A 140 -1.57 4.31 2.08
CA LEU A 140 -2.93 4.83 1.97
C LEU A 140 -2.99 6.32 2.23
N GLY A 141 -2.15 6.84 3.14
CA GLY A 141 -1.96 8.27 3.36
C GLY A 141 -1.36 8.95 2.13
N GLY A 142 -0.30 8.37 1.54
CA GLY A 142 0.29 8.88 0.30
C GLY A 142 -0.70 8.88 -0.87
N VAL A 143 -1.47 7.81 -1.04
CA VAL A 143 -2.54 7.73 -2.05
C VAL A 143 -3.65 8.73 -1.75
N GLY A 144 -4.08 8.88 -0.50
CA GLY A 144 -5.10 9.85 -0.10
C GLY A 144 -4.67 11.31 -0.33
N ASP A 145 -3.40 11.64 -0.07
CA ASP A 145 -2.85 12.97 -0.30
C ASP A 145 -2.75 13.29 -1.80
N GLU A 146 -2.28 12.36 -2.62
CA GLU A 146 -2.24 12.50 -4.08
C GLU A 146 -3.64 12.65 -4.67
N LEU A 147 -4.61 11.89 -4.15
CA LEU A 147 -6.00 11.96 -4.58
C LEU A 147 -6.68 13.27 -4.21
N ARG A 148 -6.48 13.75 -2.97
CA ARG A 148 -6.97 15.08 -2.55
C ARG A 148 -6.35 16.18 -3.42
N ALA A 149 -5.06 16.07 -3.76
CA ALA A 149 -4.38 17.03 -4.63
C ALA A 149 -4.86 16.98 -6.09
N GLU A 150 -5.22 15.81 -6.61
CA GLU A 150 -5.80 15.66 -7.95
C GLU A 150 -7.23 16.22 -8.01
N HIS A 151 -8.07 15.89 -7.02
CA HIS A 151 -9.42 16.40 -6.92
C HIS A 151 -9.43 17.94 -6.84
N ALA A 152 -8.57 18.54 -6.01
CA ALA A 152 -8.44 19.99 -5.93
C ALA A 152 -8.03 20.64 -7.27
N ARG A 153 -7.18 19.97 -8.08
CA ARG A 153 -6.79 20.44 -9.42
C ARG A 153 -7.96 20.41 -10.40
N ILE A 154 -8.76 19.34 -10.37
CA ILE A 154 -9.95 19.19 -11.22
C ILE A 154 -11.01 20.25 -10.88
N GLU A 155 -11.29 20.47 -9.59
CA GLU A 155 -12.27 21.46 -9.14
C GLU A 155 -11.85 22.91 -9.42
N ALA A 156 -10.56 23.23 -9.27
CA ALA A 156 -10.00 24.52 -9.65
C ALA A 156 -10.12 24.79 -11.17
N GLY A 157 -10.01 23.75 -12.00
CA GLY A 157 -10.19 23.85 -13.45
C GLY A 157 -11.64 24.11 -13.88
N LYS A 158 -12.62 23.64 -13.10
CA LYS A 158 -14.06 23.82 -13.40
C LYS A 158 -14.56 25.24 -13.10
N HIS A 159 -13.91 25.97 -12.19
CA HIS A 159 -14.31 27.33 -11.79
C HIS A 159 -13.56 28.45 -12.54
N GLY A 160 -12.66 28.10 -13.48
CA GLY A 160 -11.86 29.04 -14.26
C GLY A 160 -12.24 29.17 -15.74
N GLY A 161 -13.40 28.64 -16.15
CA GLY A 161 -13.90 28.65 -17.53
C GLY A 161 -15.18 29.46 -17.70
#